data_AF-A0AAJ2VCH0-F1
#
_entry.id   AF-A0AAJ2VCH0-F1
#
_cell.length_a   1.000
_cell.length_b   1.000
_cell.length_c   1.000
_cell.angle_alpha   90.00
_cell.angle_beta   90.00
_cell.angle_gamma   90.00
#
_symmetry.space_group_name_H-M   'P 1'
#
loop_
_entity.id
_entity.type
_entity.pdbx_description
1 polymer ?
#
loop_
_entity_poly.entity_id
_entity_poly.type
_entity_poly.pdbx_seq_one_letter_code
_entity_poly.pdbx_strand_id
1 'polypeptide(L)'
;MTKHTPGPWEWWTSNSFRRLSSAATGNDGDVLYATVQPSDGHPDVELPNGGWNGPDGRLIAAAPELLEVALAALEDVMSIENEHSLSPDVGRKLRAAIDKATGATP
;
A
#
# COMPACT_ATOMS: atom_id res chain seq x y z
N MET A 1 -3.87 16.67 4.26
CA MET A 1 -4.50 15.53 3.57
C MET A 1 -3.44 14.82 2.77
N THR A 2 -3.43 13.50 2.79
CA THR A 2 -2.49 12.73 1.97
C THR A 2 -2.86 12.89 0.48
N LYS A 3 -1.85 12.99 -0.39
CA LYS A 3 -2.04 13.20 -1.84
C LYS A 3 -2.20 11.89 -2.62
N HIS A 4 -2.01 10.75 -1.94
CA HIS A 4 -2.18 9.44 -2.55
C HIS A 4 -3.66 9.06 -2.64
N THR A 5 -4.00 8.17 -3.56
CA THR A 5 -5.32 7.57 -3.67
C THR A 5 -5.70 6.95 -2.32
N PRO A 6 -6.91 7.18 -1.78
CA PRO A 6 -7.29 6.65 -0.47
C PRO A 6 -7.14 5.12 -0.40
N GLY A 7 -6.69 4.59 0.74
CA GLY A 7 -6.69 3.16 1.00
C GLY A 7 -8.02 2.66 1.57
N PRO A 8 -8.18 1.33 1.77
CA PRO A 8 -7.18 0.30 1.50
C PRO A 8 -7.05 0.00 0.00
N TRP A 9 -5.83 -0.35 -0.41
CA TRP A 9 -5.53 -0.79 -1.77
C TRP A 9 -5.49 -2.32 -1.85
N GLU A 10 -6.07 -2.86 -2.91
CA GLU A 10 -6.28 -4.28 -3.11
C GLU A 10 -6.06 -4.68 -4.58
N TRP A 11 -5.52 -5.88 -4.78
CA TRP A 11 -5.36 -6.44 -6.11
C TRP A 11 -6.69 -6.96 -6.64
N TRP A 12 -7.19 -6.39 -7.73
CA TRP A 12 -8.41 -6.83 -8.39
C TRP A 12 -8.06 -7.70 -9.60
N THR A 13 -8.64 -8.90 -9.64
CA THR A 13 -8.27 -9.98 -10.58
C THR A 13 -9.38 -10.37 -11.55
N SER A 14 -10.53 -9.68 -11.51
CA SER A 14 -11.71 -9.99 -12.34
C SER A 14 -11.56 -9.67 -13.84
N ASN A 15 -10.44 -9.07 -14.27
CA ASN A 15 -10.18 -8.66 -15.66
C ASN A 15 -8.88 -9.31 -16.19
N SER A 16 -8.66 -9.24 -17.52
CA SER A 16 -7.47 -9.80 -18.19
C SER A 16 -6.14 -9.28 -17.63
N PHE A 17 -6.10 -8.03 -17.18
CA PHE A 17 -4.98 -7.48 -16.42
C PHE A 17 -5.33 -7.35 -14.94
N ARG A 18 -4.35 -7.71 -14.09
CA ARG A 18 -4.40 -7.37 -12.67
C ARG A 18 -4.22 -5.86 -12.53
N ARG A 19 -4.90 -5.29 -11.55
CA ARG A 19 -4.77 -3.87 -11.18
C ARG A 19 -4.83 -3.72 -9.67
N LEU A 20 -4.18 -2.67 -9.18
CA LEU A 20 -4.30 -2.21 -7.82
C LEU A 20 -5.38 -1.14 -7.79
N SER A 21 -6.42 -1.37 -6.99
CA SER A 21 -7.56 -0.48 -6.88
C SER A 21 -7.76 -0.06 -5.43
N SER A 22 -8.33 1.13 -5.23
CA SER A 22 -8.82 1.55 -3.93
C SER A 22 -10.21 0.97 -3.65
N ALA A 23 -10.32 0.19 -2.58
CA ALA A 23 -11.63 -0.26 -2.10
C ALA A 23 -12.46 0.90 -1.51
N ALA A 24 -11.82 2.01 -1.10
CA ALA A 24 -12.51 3.18 -0.58
C ALA A 24 -13.16 4.04 -1.67
N THR A 25 -12.56 4.12 -2.86
CA THR A 25 -13.15 4.83 -4.00
C THR A 25 -14.09 3.93 -4.81
N GLY A 26 -13.81 2.62 -4.83
CA GLY A 26 -14.52 1.65 -5.68
C GLY A 26 -14.18 1.77 -7.17
N ASN A 27 -13.17 2.56 -7.53
CA ASN A 27 -12.78 2.77 -8.92
C ASN A 27 -11.86 1.65 -9.42
N ASP A 28 -12.00 1.32 -10.70
CA ASP A 28 -11.22 0.29 -11.35
C ASP A 28 -9.81 0.81 -11.72
N GLY A 29 -8.76 0.29 -11.06
CA GLY A 29 -7.37 0.57 -11.39
C GLY A 29 -6.90 1.98 -11.08
N ASP A 30 -7.55 2.68 -10.15
CA ASP A 30 -7.25 4.08 -9.83
C ASP A 30 -5.91 4.31 -9.12
N VAL A 31 -5.22 3.24 -8.70
CA VAL A 31 -3.87 3.28 -8.12
C VAL A 31 -2.82 2.87 -9.15
N LEU A 32 -2.97 1.69 -9.74
CA LEU A 32 -2.03 1.14 -10.72
C LEU A 32 -2.75 0.13 -11.62
N TYR A 33 -2.57 0.22 -12.94
CA TYR A 33 -3.07 -0.79 -13.87
C TYR A 33 -2.05 -1.09 -14.97
N ALA A 34 -2.14 -2.30 -15.54
CA ALA A 34 -1.29 -2.67 -16.67
C ALA A 34 -1.81 -2.04 -17.98
N THR A 35 -0.89 -1.58 -18.80
CA THR A 35 -1.15 -1.02 -20.13
C THR A 35 -0.19 -1.63 -21.15
N VAL A 36 -0.40 -1.30 -22.42
CA VAL A 36 0.50 -1.65 -23.52
C VAL A 36 0.91 -0.35 -24.19
N GLN A 37 2.22 -0.14 -24.34
CA GLN A 37 2.75 1.07 -24.96
C GLN A 37 2.30 1.14 -26.43
N PRO A 38 1.58 2.21 -26.83
CA PRO A 38 1.02 2.30 -28.19
C PRO A 38 2.08 2.32 -29.29
N SER A 39 3.31 2.77 -28.98
CA SER A 39 4.38 2.95 -29.95
C SER A 39 5.13 1.67 -30.31
N ASP A 40 5.25 0.72 -29.38
CA ASP A 40 6.11 -0.46 -29.55
C ASP A 40 5.49 -1.77 -29.05
N GLY A 41 4.28 -1.73 -28.50
CA GLY A 41 3.57 -2.91 -28.03
C GLY A 41 4.13 -3.54 -26.75
N HIS A 42 5.08 -2.89 -26.05
CA HIS A 42 5.62 -3.45 -24.82
C HIS A 42 4.63 -3.32 -23.66
N PRO A 43 4.58 -4.31 -22.76
CA PRO A 43 3.80 -4.21 -21.54
C PRO A 43 4.38 -3.13 -20.62
N ASP A 44 3.50 -2.35 -19.99
CA ASP A 44 3.87 -1.31 -19.04
C ASP A 44 2.83 -1.18 -17.91
N VAL A 45 3.07 -0.30 -16.95
CA VAL A 45 2.15 0.04 -15.87
C VAL A 45 1.87 1.53 -15.86
N GLU A 46 0.59 1.88 -15.74
CA GLU A 46 0.15 3.25 -15.57
C GLU A 46 -0.18 3.49 -14.09
N LEU A 47 0.23 4.66 -13.58
CA LEU A 47 -0.17 5.17 -12.26
C LEU A 47 -0.92 6.49 -12.46
N PRO A 48 -2.27 6.48 -12.42
CA PRO A 48 -3.08 7.64 -12.82
C PRO A 48 -2.83 8.89 -11.98
N ASN A 49 -2.45 8.70 -10.71
CA ASN A 49 -2.12 9.77 -9.80
C ASN A 49 -0.68 10.27 -10.02
N GLY A 50 -0.41 10.85 -11.19
CA GLY A 50 0.84 11.56 -11.49
C GLY A 50 2.03 10.68 -11.91
N GLY A 51 1.79 9.44 -12.35
CA GLY A 51 2.81 8.52 -12.85
C GLY A 51 3.68 7.91 -11.76
N TRP A 52 4.79 7.29 -12.16
CA TRP A 52 5.74 6.63 -11.24
C TRP A 52 6.37 7.59 -10.21
N ASN A 53 6.49 8.88 -10.56
CA ASN A 53 6.92 9.94 -9.66
C ASN A 53 5.78 10.62 -8.91
N GLY A 54 4.53 10.20 -9.12
CA GLY A 54 3.35 10.74 -8.48
C GLY A 54 3.18 10.27 -7.03
N PRO A 55 2.14 10.73 -6.31
CA PRO A 55 1.93 10.34 -4.92
C PRO A 55 1.80 8.83 -4.70
N ASP A 56 1.10 8.12 -5.59
CA ASP A 56 0.91 6.67 -5.44
C ASP A 56 2.20 5.91 -5.74
N GLY A 57 2.89 6.28 -6.83
CA GLY A 57 4.19 5.69 -7.19
C GLY A 57 5.24 5.85 -6.11
N ARG A 58 5.34 7.04 -5.49
CA ARG A 58 6.26 7.27 -4.36
C ARG A 58 5.89 6.46 -3.12
N LEU A 59 4.59 6.28 -2.84
CA LEU A 59 4.17 5.47 -1.69
C LEU A 59 4.50 3.98 -1.92
N ILE A 60 4.28 3.47 -3.13
CA ILE A 60 4.66 2.09 -3.50
C ILE A 60 6.18 1.92 -3.40
N ALA A 61 6.94 2.87 -3.95
CA ALA A 61 8.41 2.83 -3.92
C ALA A 61 8.98 2.87 -2.50
N ALA A 62 8.33 3.58 -1.57
CA ALA A 62 8.75 3.68 -0.17
C ALA A 62 8.26 2.50 0.70
N ALA A 63 7.46 1.57 0.15
CA ALA A 63 6.83 0.52 0.95
C ALA A 63 7.82 -0.40 1.69
N PRO A 64 8.98 -0.80 1.12
CA PRO A 64 9.98 -1.59 1.84
C PRO A 64 10.53 -0.87 3.07
N GLU A 65 10.98 0.38 2.93
CA GLU A 65 11.56 1.17 4.03
C GLU A 65 10.50 1.48 5.10
N LEU A 66 9.25 1.74 4.69
CA LEU A 66 8.14 1.92 5.61
C LEU A 66 7.85 0.65 6.41
N LEU A 67 7.95 -0.53 5.80
CA LEU A 67 7.76 -1.81 6.49
C LEU A 67 8.86 -2.06 7.53
N GLU A 68 10.12 -1.80 7.18
CA GLU A 68 11.25 -1.92 8.11
C GLU A 68 11.07 -1.04 9.35
N VAL A 69 10.70 0.24 9.16
CA VAL A 69 10.46 1.17 10.27
C VAL A 69 9.22 0.77 11.07
N ALA A 70 8.16 0.28 10.42
CA ALA A 70 6.96 -0.20 11.09
C ALA A 70 7.24 -1.40 12.02
N LEU A 71 8.09 -2.34 11.58
CA LEU A 71 8.53 -3.48 12.39
C LEU A 71 9.34 -3.02 13.61
N ALA A 72 10.35 -2.17 13.42
CA ALA A 72 11.17 -1.64 14.50
C ALA A 72 10.35 -0.85 15.52
N ALA A 73 9.45 0.02 15.05
CA ALA A 73 8.56 0.79 15.91
C ALA A 73 7.63 -0.11 16.74
N LEU A 74 7.16 -1.22 16.17
CA LEU A 74 6.31 -2.16 16.90
C LEU A 74 7.10 -2.93 17.98
N GLU A 75 8.34 -3.32 17.70
CA GLU A 75 9.23 -3.93 18.70
C GLU A 75 9.52 -2.96 19.84
N ASP A 76 9.90 -1.71 19.52
CA ASP A 76 10.18 -0.66 20.50
C ASP A 76 8.97 -0.41 21.41
N VAL A 77 7.78 -0.24 20.83
CA VAL A 77 6.54 -0.01 21.58
C VAL A 77 6.19 -1.19 22.48
N MET A 78 6.39 -2.43 22.01
CA MET A 78 6.11 -3.64 22.79
C MET A 78 7.13 -3.91 23.90
N SER A 79 8.36 -3.40 23.76
CA SER A 79 9.42 -3.54 24.76
C SER A 79 9.22 -2.63 25.99
N ILE A 80 8.37 -1.61 25.89
CA ILE A 80 8.10 -0.66 26.97
C ILE A 80 7.04 -1.26 27.91
N GLU A 81 7.42 -1.56 29.16
CA GLU A 81 6.55 -2.09 30.23
C GLU A 81 5.46 -1.09 30.72
N ASN A 82 5.14 -0.04 29.97
CA ASN A 82 4.30 1.08 30.43
C ASN A 82 3.08 1.27 29.52
N GLU A 83 1.88 1.21 30.11
CA GLU A 83 0.54 1.05 29.51
C GLU A 83 0.08 2.08 28.46
N HIS A 84 0.93 2.98 27.95
CA HIS A 84 0.50 4.18 27.22
C HIS A 84 1.30 4.50 25.93
N SER A 85 2.17 3.62 25.43
CA SER A 85 3.04 3.91 24.27
C SER A 85 2.30 3.97 22.92
N LEU A 86 1.27 3.14 22.72
CA LEU A 86 0.31 3.25 21.62
C LEU A 86 -1.10 3.00 22.14
N SER A 87 -2.10 3.68 21.56
CA SER A 87 -3.47 3.26 21.80
C SER A 87 -3.65 1.82 21.27
N PRO A 88 -4.44 0.98 21.95
CA PRO A 88 -4.67 -0.40 21.51
C PRO A 88 -5.11 -0.49 20.04
N ASP A 89 -5.88 0.50 19.58
CA ASP A 89 -6.37 0.57 18.20
C ASP A 89 -5.25 0.83 17.18
N VAL A 90 -4.30 1.72 17.50
CA VAL A 90 -3.16 2.00 16.62
C VAL A 90 -2.23 0.78 16.59
N GLY A 91 -1.97 0.15 17.73
CA GLY A 91 -1.19 -1.09 17.80
C GLY A 91 -1.80 -2.22 16.97
N ARG A 92 -3.11 -2.44 17.06
CA ARG A 92 -3.82 -3.43 16.24
C ARG A 92 -3.74 -3.11 14.73
N LYS A 93 -3.91 -1.84 14.35
CA LYS A 93 -3.79 -1.43 12.94
C LYS A 93 -2.38 -1.61 12.39
N LEU A 94 -1.35 -1.29 13.19
CA LEU A 94 0.04 -1.47 12.82
C LEU A 94 0.37 -2.94 12.59
N ARG A 95 -0.01 -3.83 13.52
CA ARG A 95 0.18 -5.27 13.37
C ARG A 95 -0.56 -5.81 12.14
N ALA A 96 -1.84 -5.47 11.96
CA ALA A 96 -2.58 -5.90 10.78
C ALA A 96 -1.95 -5.45 9.44
N ALA A 97 -1.36 -4.25 9.39
CA ALA A 97 -0.64 -3.77 8.22
C ALA A 97 0.65 -4.56 7.96
N ILE A 98 1.41 -4.87 9.02
CA ILE A 98 2.62 -5.70 8.94
C ILE A 98 2.29 -7.13 8.52
N ASP A 99 1.25 -7.73 9.10
CA ASP A 99 0.83 -9.10 8.77
C ASP A 99 0.44 -9.19 7.30
N LYS A 100 -0.37 -8.22 6.81
CA LYS A 100 -0.69 -8.08 5.38
C LYS A 100 0.56 -7.92 4.51
N ALA A 101 1.54 -7.12 4.91
CA ALA A 101 2.74 -6.84 4.11
C ALA A 101 3.72 -8.02 4.07
N THR A 102 3.81 -8.80 5.15
CA THR A 102 4.71 -9.95 5.29
C THR A 102 4.09 -11.27 4.83
N GLY A 103 2.77 -11.29 4.58
CA GLY A 103 2.04 -12.50 4.25
C GLY A 103 1.80 -13.41 5.45
N ALA A 104 2.05 -12.93 6.67
CA ALA A 104 1.57 -13.61 7.87
C ALA A 104 0.04 -13.57 7.87
N THR A 105 -0.61 -14.73 7.87
CA THR A 105 -2.08 -14.84 7.95
C THR A 105 -2.63 -14.05 9.14
N PRO A 106 -3.81 -13.39 9.03
CA PRO A 106 -4.50 -12.82 10.18
C PRO A 106 -4.80 -13.84 11.27
#